data_AF-A0A3C0HJM9-F1
#
_entry.id   AF-A0A3C0HJM9-F1
#
_cell.length_a   1.000
_cell.length_b   1.000
_cell.length_c   1.000
_cell.angle_alpha   90.00
_cell.angle_beta   90.00
_cell.angle_gamma   90.00
#
_symmetry.space_group_name_H-M   'P 1'
#
loop_
_entity.id
_entity.type
_entity.pdbx_description
1 polymer ?
#
loop_
_entity_poly.entity_id
_entity_poly.type
_entity_poly.pdbx_seq_one_letter_code
_entity_poly.pdbx_strand_id
1 'polypeptide(L)'
;RTARELDLPTLEAARALEHDAMLDKAGVAFRGAKAIAAAFGVDVQAALSQVQAEVVEIDPAGDRAVVRVRYPLLGQQVEFQQPMVRIDGGWYREDAIDALNAALAAEAEAAPAPGAATAAR
;
A
#
# COMPACT_ATOMS: atom_id res chain seq x y z
N ARG A 1 -11.15 -11.63 -20.95
CA ARG A 1 -11.35 -12.81 -20.07
C ARG A 1 -11.59 -12.38 -18.62
N THR A 2 -10.68 -11.59 -18.05
CA THR A 2 -10.76 -11.04 -16.68
C THR A 2 -12.11 -10.40 -16.31
N ALA A 3 -12.68 -9.56 -17.19
CA ALA A 3 -13.97 -8.92 -16.92
C ALA A 3 -15.13 -9.91 -16.71
N ARG A 4 -15.10 -11.09 -17.37
CA ARG A 4 -16.11 -12.14 -17.16
C ARG A 4 -15.85 -12.95 -15.89
N GLU A 5 -14.59 -13.16 -15.53
CA GLU A 5 -14.21 -13.90 -14.32
C GLU A 5 -14.39 -13.07 -13.04
N LEU A 6 -14.29 -11.74 -13.16
CA LEU A 6 -14.62 -10.79 -12.09
C LEU A 6 -16.10 -10.87 -11.72
N ASP A 7 -17.00 -11.08 -12.68
CA ASP A 7 -18.44 -11.20 -12.44
C ASP A 7 -18.99 -10.09 -11.51
N LEU A 8 -18.54 -8.86 -11.74
CA LEU A 8 -18.96 -7.68 -11.01
C LEU A 8 -19.51 -6.68 -12.02
N PRO A 9 -20.83 -6.43 -12.01
CA PRO A 9 -21.45 -5.54 -12.99
C PRO A 9 -21.18 -4.06 -12.69
N THR A 10 -20.91 -3.71 -11.41
CA THR A 10 -20.72 -2.32 -10.96
C THR A 10 -19.67 -2.21 -9.84
N LEU A 11 -19.12 -1.00 -9.67
CA LEU A 11 -18.21 -0.63 -8.57
C LEU A 11 -18.89 -0.67 -7.19
N GLU A 12 -20.17 -0.30 -7.13
CA GLU A 12 -20.99 -0.42 -5.90
C GLU A 12 -21.08 -1.88 -5.45
N ALA A 13 -21.31 -2.82 -6.38
CA ALA A 13 -21.34 -4.24 -6.07
C ALA A 13 -20.00 -4.76 -5.54
N ALA A 14 -18.88 -4.17 -5.96
CA ALA A 14 -17.55 -4.54 -5.44
C ALA A 14 -17.34 -4.06 -3.99
N ARG A 15 -17.89 -2.91 -3.61
CA ARG A 15 -17.78 -2.37 -2.23
C ARG A 15 -18.65 -3.11 -1.23
N ALA A 16 -19.76 -3.67 -1.70
CA ALA A 16 -20.66 -4.47 -0.89
C ALA A 16 -20.18 -5.93 -0.66
N LEU A 17 -19.01 -6.30 -1.19
CA LEU A 17 -18.47 -7.65 -1.01
C LEU A 17 -18.01 -7.86 0.44
N GLU A 18 -18.36 -9.03 0.97
CA GLU A 18 -17.71 -9.59 2.15
C GLU A 18 -16.20 -9.77 1.90
N HIS A 19 -15.39 -9.69 2.96
CA HIS A 19 -13.93 -9.64 2.88
C HIS A 19 -13.32 -10.78 2.06
N ASP A 20 -13.75 -12.02 2.29
CA ASP A 20 -13.21 -13.20 1.58
C ASP A 20 -13.55 -13.16 0.08
N ALA A 21 -14.80 -12.78 -0.25
CA ALA A 21 -15.23 -12.62 -1.63
C ALA A 21 -14.46 -11.47 -2.32
N MET A 22 -14.18 -10.38 -1.60
CA MET A 22 -13.37 -9.27 -2.08
C MET A 22 -11.94 -9.72 -2.40
N LEU A 23 -11.30 -10.51 -1.53
CA LEU A 23 -9.95 -11.03 -1.76
C LEU A 23 -9.89 -11.96 -2.99
N ASP A 24 -10.86 -12.85 -3.16
CA ASP A 24 -10.95 -13.73 -4.34
C ASP A 24 -11.06 -12.92 -5.64
N LYS A 25 -11.94 -11.91 -5.65
CA LYS A 25 -12.14 -11.04 -6.81
C LYS A 25 -10.93 -10.13 -7.07
N ALA A 26 -10.26 -9.66 -6.01
CA ALA A 26 -9.01 -8.91 -6.11
C ALA A 26 -7.92 -9.75 -6.79
N GLY A 27 -7.84 -11.05 -6.47
CA GLY A 27 -6.93 -11.97 -7.14
C GLY A 27 -7.17 -12.07 -8.65
N VAL A 28 -8.44 -12.11 -9.09
CA VAL A 28 -8.79 -12.11 -10.53
C VAL A 28 -8.40 -10.79 -11.18
N ALA A 29 -8.74 -9.66 -10.57
CA ALA A 29 -8.40 -8.33 -11.08
C ALA A 29 -6.88 -8.17 -11.23
N PHE A 30 -6.11 -8.57 -10.21
CA PHE A 30 -4.66 -8.49 -10.20
C PHE A 30 -4.02 -9.31 -11.33
N ARG A 31 -4.50 -10.55 -11.55
CA ARG A 31 -4.05 -11.37 -12.70
C ARG A 31 -4.35 -10.71 -14.04
N GLY A 32 -5.52 -10.09 -14.18
CA GLY A 32 -5.88 -9.35 -15.39
C GLY A 32 -4.98 -8.14 -15.64
N ALA A 33 -4.71 -7.36 -14.60
CA ALA A 33 -3.79 -6.22 -14.68
C ALA A 33 -2.38 -6.68 -15.10
N LYS A 34 -1.88 -7.79 -14.53
CA LYS A 34 -0.59 -8.39 -14.93
C LYS A 34 -0.59 -8.82 -16.39
N ALA A 35 -1.67 -9.41 -16.89
CA ALA A 35 -1.78 -9.80 -18.30
C ALA A 35 -1.75 -8.58 -19.25
N ILE A 36 -2.39 -7.47 -18.87
CA ILE A 36 -2.33 -6.20 -19.62
C ILE A 36 -0.90 -5.67 -19.60
N ALA A 37 -0.25 -5.60 -18.43
CA ALA A 37 1.14 -5.16 -18.31
C ALA A 37 2.10 -6.00 -19.18
N ALA A 38 1.91 -7.33 -19.20
CA ALA A 38 2.68 -8.23 -20.06
C ALA A 38 2.46 -7.94 -21.56
N ALA A 39 1.24 -7.59 -21.97
CA ALA A 39 0.96 -7.18 -23.35
C ALA A 39 1.69 -5.88 -23.76
N PHE A 40 2.02 -5.02 -22.79
CA PHE A 40 2.85 -3.83 -22.98
C PHE A 40 4.35 -4.09 -22.77
N GLY A 41 4.78 -5.36 -22.69
CA GLY A 41 6.19 -5.73 -22.51
C GLY A 41 6.71 -5.62 -21.08
N VAL A 42 5.83 -5.41 -20.09
CA VAL A 42 6.19 -5.34 -18.67
C VAL A 42 5.97 -6.71 -18.03
N ASP A 43 7.04 -7.46 -17.84
CA ASP A 43 7.00 -8.65 -17.00
C ASP A 43 7.10 -8.25 -15.52
N VAL A 44 5.94 -8.08 -14.90
CA VAL A 44 5.81 -7.75 -13.47
C VAL A 44 6.47 -8.82 -12.59
N GLN A 45 6.47 -10.10 -13.00
CA GLN A 45 7.11 -11.15 -12.19
C GLN A 45 8.62 -11.04 -12.23
N ALA A 46 9.18 -10.85 -13.43
CA ALA A 46 10.61 -10.65 -13.60
C ALA A 46 11.07 -9.38 -12.87
N ALA A 47 10.35 -8.27 -13.02
CA ALA A 47 10.65 -7.01 -12.34
C ALA A 47 10.67 -7.19 -10.80
N LEU A 48 9.65 -7.85 -10.24
CA LEU A 48 9.59 -8.13 -8.79
C LEU A 48 10.69 -9.09 -8.32
N SER A 49 11.06 -10.08 -9.13
CA SER A 49 12.15 -11.02 -8.81
C SER A 49 13.53 -10.35 -8.78
N GLN A 50 13.66 -9.18 -9.40
CA GLN A 50 14.90 -8.43 -9.50
C GLN A 50 14.99 -7.29 -8.47
N VAL A 51 13.96 -7.11 -7.63
CA VAL A 51 13.99 -6.15 -6.52
C VAL A 51 15.08 -6.56 -5.54
N GLN A 52 15.98 -5.62 -5.27
CA GLN A 52 17.04 -5.75 -4.29
C GLN A 52 16.82 -4.71 -3.21
N ALA A 53 16.81 -5.16 -1.95
CA ALA A 53 16.74 -4.30 -0.79
C ALA A 53 17.97 -4.57 0.09
N GLU A 54 18.73 -3.53 0.41
CA GLU A 54 19.90 -3.62 1.30
C GLU A 54 19.81 -2.55 2.38
N VAL A 55 20.11 -2.92 3.63
CA VAL A 55 20.28 -1.95 4.71
C VAL A 55 21.61 -1.25 4.51
N VAL A 56 21.59 0.06 4.33
CA VAL A 56 22.80 0.87 4.14
C VAL A 56 23.21 1.60 5.42
N GLU A 57 22.25 1.85 6.30
CA GLU A 57 22.48 2.47 7.60
C GLU A 57 21.47 1.91 8.60
N ILE A 58 21.92 1.68 9.82
CA ILE A 58 21.06 1.38 10.97
C ILE A 58 21.55 2.24 12.13
N ASP A 59 20.62 2.81 12.87
CA ASP A 59 20.98 3.60 14.04
C ASP A 59 21.48 2.71 15.19
N PRO A 60 22.18 3.28 16.19
CA PRO A 60 22.71 2.51 17.30
C PRO A 60 21.65 1.83 18.17
N ALA A 61 20.43 2.39 18.20
CA ALA A 61 19.31 1.86 18.97
C ALA A 61 18.59 0.71 18.22
N GLY A 62 18.77 0.60 16.90
CA GLY A 62 18.20 -0.45 16.06
C GLY A 62 16.71 -0.25 15.75
N ASP A 63 16.17 0.95 15.95
CA ASP A 63 14.79 1.33 15.67
C ASP A 63 14.64 2.15 14.38
N ARG A 64 15.73 2.65 13.81
CA ARG A 64 15.73 3.32 12.50
C ARG A 64 16.76 2.74 11.56
N ALA A 65 16.42 2.67 10.28
CA ALA A 65 17.32 2.20 9.25
C ALA A 65 17.08 2.93 7.93
N VAL A 66 18.12 3.04 7.11
CA VAL A 66 18.00 3.46 5.72
C VAL A 66 18.16 2.23 4.85
N VAL A 67 17.15 1.95 4.02
CA VAL A 67 17.16 0.81 3.09
C VAL A 67 17.30 1.34 1.68
N ARG A 68 18.28 0.84 0.94
CA ARG A 68 18.41 1.08 -0.49
C ARG A 68 17.63 0.05 -1.27
N VAL A 69 16.76 0.51 -2.15
CA VAL A 69 15.91 -0.31 -3.02
C VAL A 69 16.34 -0.11 -4.46
N ARG A 70 16.57 -1.21 -5.17
CA ARG A 70 16.90 -1.24 -6.61
C ARG A 70 15.97 -2.19 -7.35
N TYR A 71 15.34 -1.74 -8.43
CA TYR A 71 14.56 -2.63 -9.30
C TYR A 71 14.45 -2.12 -10.73
N PRO A 72 14.43 -3.03 -11.71
CA PRO A 72 14.27 -2.66 -13.10
C PRO A 72 12.82 -2.27 -13.39
N LEU A 73 12.64 -1.12 -14.03
CA LEU A 73 11.37 -0.60 -14.52
C LEU A 73 11.53 -0.20 -15.98
N LEU A 74 10.79 -0.85 -16.89
CA LEU A 74 10.82 -0.55 -18.33
C LEU A 74 12.23 -0.55 -18.95
N GLY A 75 13.11 -1.44 -18.47
CA GLY A 75 14.49 -1.54 -18.94
C GLY A 75 15.46 -0.52 -18.33
N GLN A 76 15.00 0.36 -17.44
CA GLN A 76 15.85 1.25 -16.65
C GLN A 76 15.96 0.74 -15.22
N GLN A 77 17.13 0.89 -14.60
CA GLN A 77 17.27 0.62 -13.18
C GLN A 77 16.77 1.82 -12.38
N VAL A 78 15.80 1.59 -11.51
CA VAL A 78 15.34 2.57 -10.52
C VAL A 78 16.06 2.27 -9.20
N GLU A 79 16.64 3.30 -8.60
CA GLU A 79 17.33 3.21 -7.32
C GLU A 79 16.89 4.37 -6.43
N PHE A 80 16.55 4.07 -5.17
CA PHE A 80 16.31 5.07 -4.15
C PHE A 80 16.66 4.54 -2.76
N GLN A 81 16.82 5.47 -1.82
CA GLN A 81 16.97 5.18 -0.41
C GLN A 81 15.68 5.53 0.32
N GLN A 82 15.29 4.67 1.27
CA GLN A 82 14.06 4.79 2.00
C GLN A 82 14.34 4.73 3.50
N PRO A 83 14.05 5.80 4.25
CA PRO A 83 14.04 5.79 5.71
C PRO A 83 12.95 4.85 6.24
N MET A 84 13.33 4.03 7.19
CA MET A 84 12.50 3.01 7.81
C MET A 84 12.53 3.17 9.33
N VAL A 85 11.38 2.96 9.97
CA VAL A 85 11.21 2.91 11.42
C VAL A 85 10.68 1.54 11.83
N ARG A 86 11.16 1.04 12.97
CA ARG A 86 10.74 -0.24 13.53
C ARG A 86 9.64 -0.02 14.57
N ILE A 87 8.48 -0.63 14.36
CA ILE A 87 7.33 -0.58 15.26
C ILE A 87 6.84 -2.00 15.49
N ASP A 88 6.76 -2.43 16.75
CA ASP A 88 6.29 -3.77 17.14
C ASP A 88 6.98 -4.92 16.37
N GLY A 89 8.27 -4.76 16.09
CA GLY A 89 9.08 -5.74 15.37
C GLY A 89 8.96 -5.68 13.83
N GLY A 90 8.01 -4.92 13.28
CA GLY A 90 7.86 -4.66 11.86
C GLY A 90 8.63 -3.41 11.41
N TRP A 91 9.07 -3.40 10.15
CA TRP A 91 9.72 -2.24 9.53
C TRP A 91 8.72 -1.53 8.63
N TYR A 92 8.55 -0.24 8.85
CA TYR A 92 7.64 0.62 8.11
C TYR A 92 8.40 1.82 7.56
N ARG A 93 7.92 2.38 6.45
CA ARG A 93 8.46 3.64 5.96
C ARG A 93 8.17 4.75 6.97
N GLU A 94 9.19 5.54 7.30
CA GLU A 94 9.04 6.63 8.27
C GLU A 94 7.97 7.63 7.85
N ASP A 95 8.02 8.08 6.59
CA ASP A 95 7.06 9.05 6.04
C ASP A 95 5.61 8.56 6.03
N ALA A 96 5.39 7.25 5.86
CA ALA A 96 4.06 6.65 5.91
C ALA A 96 3.49 6.66 7.34
N ILE A 97 4.34 6.40 8.33
CA ILE A 97 3.96 6.48 9.75
C ILE A 97 3.68 7.92 10.15
N ASP A 98 4.50 8.87 9.72
CA ASP A 98 4.28 10.30 9.97
C ASP A 98 2.95 10.78 9.37
N ALA A 99 2.66 10.40 8.12
CA ALA A 99 1.41 10.73 7.46
C ALA A 99 0.19 10.10 8.17
N LEU A 100 0.32 8.85 8.64
CA LEU A 100 -0.73 8.18 9.40
C LEU A 100 -0.99 8.91 10.73
N ASN A 101 0.06 9.26 11.47
CA ASN A 101 -0.05 9.98 12.74
C ASN A 101 -0.70 11.35 12.55
N ALA A 102 -0.32 12.08 11.50
CA ALA A 102 -0.93 13.36 11.16
C ALA A 102 -2.43 13.22 10.84
N ALA A 103 -2.81 12.20 10.08
CA ALA A 103 -4.21 11.91 9.77
C ALA A 103 -5.03 11.57 11.03
N LEU A 104 -4.47 10.78 11.95
CA LEU A 104 -5.12 10.44 13.21
C LEU A 104 -5.29 11.65 14.14
N ALA A 105 -4.28 12.54 14.19
CA ALA A 105 -4.37 13.77 14.96
C ALA A 105 -5.45 14.71 14.41
N ALA A 106 -5.52 14.87 13.07
CA ALA A 106 -6.55 15.68 12.42
C ALA A 106 -7.97 15.14 12.69
N GLU A 107 -8.16 13.82 12.68
CA GLU A 107 -9.44 13.19 13.03
C GLU A 107 -9.82 13.45 14.50
N ALA A 108 -8.85 13.34 15.41
CA ALA A 108 -9.07 13.63 16.83
C ALA A 108 -9.44 15.10 17.09
N GLU A 109 -8.88 16.04 16.32
CA GLU A 109 -9.24 17.46 16.37
C GLU A 109 -10.60 17.77 15.71
N ALA A 110 -10.98 17.00 14.70
CA ALA A 110 -12.26 17.12 14.02
C ALA A 110 -13.42 16.46 14.78
N ALA A 111 -13.13 15.65 15.82
CA ALA A 111 -14.15 15.04 16.65
C ALA A 111 -14.95 16.12 17.41
N PRO A 112 -16.29 16.19 17.25
CA PRO A 112 -17.09 17.22 17.90
C PRO A 112 -17.02 17.03 19.42
N ALA A 113 -16.85 18.15 20.13
CA ALA A 113 -16.86 18.16 21.59
C ALA A 113 -18.14 17.48 22.11
N PRO A 114 -18.04 16.53 23.06
CA PRO A 114 -19.21 15.93 23.69
C PRO A 114 -19.91 17.01 24.54
N GLY A 115 -20.85 17.73 23.92
CA GLY A 115 -21.58 18.81 24.57
C GLY A 115 -22.46 19.67 23.66
N ALA A 116 -22.22 19.72 22.35
CA ALA A 116 -22.98 20.59 21.45
C ALA A 116 -24.39 20.07 21.08
N ALA A 117 -24.75 18.84 21.42
CA ALA A 117 -26.06 18.24 21.09
C ALA A 117 -27.13 18.37 22.21
N THR A 118 -26.86 19.08 23.31
CA THR A 118 -27.84 19.40 24.37
C THR A 118 -27.91 20.91 24.57
N ALA A 119 -28.28 21.65 23.52
CA ALA A 119 -28.64 23.07 23.66
C ALA A 119 -29.67 23.55 22.62
N ALA A 120 -30.37 22.62 21.95
CA ALA A 120 -31.50 22.93 21.08
C ALA A 120 -32.65 21.98 21.38
N ARG A 121 -33.37 22.23 22.48
CA ARG A 121 -34.69 21.66 22.74
C ARG A 121 -35.60 22.72 23.29
#